data_AF-A0A926I1M6-F1
#
_entry.id   AF-A0A926I1M6-F1
#
_cell.length_a   1.000
_cell.length_b   1.000
_cell.length_c   1.000
_cell.angle_alpha   90.00
_cell.angle_beta   90.00
_cell.angle_gamma   90.00
#
_symmetry.space_group_name_H-M   'P 1'
#
loop_
_entity.id
_entity.type
_entity.pdbx_description
1 polymer ?
#
loop_
_entity_poly.entity_id
_entity_poly.type
_entity_poly.pdbx_seq_one_letter_code
_entity_poly.pdbx_strand_id
1 'polypeptide(L)'
;MKRQKLQETMIPPYETALREAEKSAATMEKYLHHVRQFVAHDAGRRIDKALVLEYKTRLGKLYAPSSANAALAAVNGFLRFWGFESCCVKPFKVQKQVYCSEEKELTREEYVRLIKAAKEKSSERLALLLETICATGIRVSELPYITVEAVARGEAVVHCKGKTRTVFLPAALQKKLRR
;
A
#
# COMPACT_ATOMS: atom_id res chain seq x y z
N MET A 1 -10.80 -8.32 34.90
CA MET A 1 -10.35 -7.53 33.73
C MET A 1 -10.74 -6.07 33.93
N LYS A 2 -9.77 -5.14 33.97
CA LYS A 2 -10.06 -3.71 34.15
C LYS A 2 -10.90 -3.23 32.96
N ARG A 3 -12.08 -2.67 33.26
CA ARG A 3 -13.06 -2.17 32.28
C ARG A 3 -12.58 -0.84 31.73
N GLN A 4 -11.63 -0.86 30.80
CA GLN A 4 -11.07 0.36 30.21
C GLN A 4 -12.01 0.90 29.12
N LYS A 5 -12.20 2.22 29.12
CA LYS A 5 -12.95 2.94 28.09
C LYS A 5 -12.01 3.35 26.96
N LEU A 6 -12.55 3.42 25.74
CA LEU A 6 -11.82 3.91 24.57
C LEU A 6 -11.59 5.43 24.71
N GLN A 7 -10.36 5.89 24.52
CA GLN A 7 -9.97 7.29 24.70
C GLN A 7 -8.92 7.71 23.67
N GLU A 8 -8.92 8.98 23.28
CA GLU A 8 -7.93 9.57 22.36
C GLU A 8 -6.51 9.56 22.93
N THR A 9 -6.38 9.67 24.25
CA THR A 9 -5.10 9.57 24.98
C THR A 9 -4.39 8.23 24.79
N MET A 10 -5.10 7.21 24.30
CA MET A 10 -4.52 5.90 23.99
C MET A 10 -3.78 5.85 22.65
N ILE A 11 -3.94 6.86 21.78
CA ILE A 11 -3.36 6.88 20.43
C ILE A 11 -1.86 7.21 20.46
N PRO A 12 -1.36 8.24 21.16
CA PRO A 12 0.07 8.58 21.12
C PRO A 12 1.02 7.46 21.58
N PRO A 13 0.73 6.68 22.64
CA PRO A 13 1.58 5.54 23.00
C PRO A 13 1.65 4.46 21.90
N TYR A 14 0.53 4.22 21.20
CA TYR A 14 0.50 3.29 20.08
C TYR A 14 1.29 3.81 18.87
N GLU A 15 1.25 5.12 18.60
CA GLU A 15 2.07 5.75 17.57
C GLU A 15 3.57 5.56 17.83
N THR A 16 4.02 5.77 19.07
CA THR A 16 5.41 5.51 19.47
C THR A 16 5.77 4.04 19.26
N ALA A 17 4.91 3.11 19.70
CA ALA A 17 5.14 1.69 19.52
C ALA A 17 5.22 1.25 18.04
N LEU A 18 4.42 1.87 17.15
CA LEU A 18 4.53 1.62 15.71
C LEU A 18 5.87 2.07 15.13
N ARG A 19 6.43 3.17 15.64
CA ARG A 19 7.74 3.69 15.24
C ARG A 19 8.87 2.79 15.73
N GLU A 20 8.81 2.35 16.98
CA GLU A 20 9.75 1.38 17.57
C GLU A 20 9.70 0.02 16.88
N ALA A 21 8.53 -0.39 16.38
CA ALA A 21 8.36 -1.60 15.59
C ALA A 21 8.77 -1.45 14.10
N GLU A 22 9.51 -0.38 13.77
CA GLU A 22 10.05 -0.07 12.44
C GLU A 22 9.01 -0.11 11.32
N LYS A 23 7.77 0.30 11.61
CA LYS A 23 6.74 0.41 10.57
C LYS A 23 7.06 1.57 9.63
N SER A 24 6.85 1.34 8.33
CA SER A 24 7.02 2.40 7.34
C SER A 24 6.04 3.56 7.60
N ALA A 25 6.44 4.79 7.24
CA ALA A 25 5.62 5.99 7.40
C ALA A 25 4.20 5.81 6.82
N ALA A 26 4.09 5.28 5.60
CA ALA A 26 2.80 5.00 4.97
C ALA A 26 1.93 3.99 5.75
N THR A 27 2.55 3.00 6.41
CA THR A 27 1.82 2.04 7.24
C THR A 27 1.35 2.70 8.54
N MET A 28 2.22 3.48 9.19
CA MET A 28 1.90 4.22 10.41
C MET A 28 0.75 5.19 10.17
N GLU A 29 0.83 6.02 9.13
CA GLU A 29 -0.19 6.98 8.74
C GLU A 29 -1.55 6.28 8.52
N LYS A 30 -1.55 5.20 7.73
CA LYS A 30 -2.76 4.44 7.45
C LYS A 30 -3.36 3.81 8.71
N TYR A 31 -2.52 3.27 9.59
CA TYR A 31 -2.98 2.63 10.82
C TYR A 31 -3.57 3.67 11.78
N LEU A 32 -2.85 4.77 11.98
CA LEU A 32 -3.30 5.87 12.84
C LEU A 32 -4.57 6.53 12.31
N HIS A 33 -4.71 6.67 10.99
CA HIS A 33 -5.94 7.15 10.38
C HIS A 33 -7.15 6.29 10.79
N HIS A 34 -7.07 4.97 10.61
CA HIS A 34 -8.16 4.07 10.97
C HIS A 34 -8.39 3.98 12.48
N VAL A 35 -7.33 4.03 13.29
CA VAL A 35 -7.44 4.04 14.75
C VAL A 35 -8.09 5.33 15.25
N ARG A 36 -7.69 6.50 14.72
CA ARG A 36 -8.32 7.79 15.05
C ARG A 36 -9.81 7.78 14.69
N GLN A 37 -10.18 7.27 13.52
CA GLN A 37 -11.59 7.12 13.13
C GLN A 37 -12.36 6.20 14.08
N PHE A 38 -11.77 5.08 14.48
CA PHE A 38 -12.39 4.15 15.44
C PHE A 38 -12.58 4.81 16.81
N VAL A 39 -11.54 5.47 17.33
CA VAL A 39 -11.59 6.15 18.62
C VAL A 39 -12.57 7.32 18.61
N ALA A 40 -12.54 8.16 17.58
CA ALA A 40 -13.42 9.33 17.49
C ALA A 40 -14.92 8.93 17.45
N HIS A 41 -15.25 7.82 16.79
CA HIS A 41 -16.64 7.36 16.70
C HIS A 41 -17.14 6.68 17.97
N ASP A 42 -16.27 5.96 18.68
CA ASP A 42 -16.65 5.08 19.78
C ASP A 42 -16.03 5.52 21.13
N ALA A 43 -15.56 6.77 21.23
CA ALA A 43 -14.94 7.34 22.43
C ALA A 43 -15.86 7.21 23.66
N GLY A 44 -15.27 6.90 24.81
CA GLY A 44 -16.00 6.75 26.07
C GLY A 44 -16.77 5.42 26.21
N ARG A 45 -16.95 4.66 25.13
CA ARG A 45 -17.52 3.30 25.18
C ARG A 45 -16.52 2.33 25.80
N ARG A 46 -17.04 1.25 26.42
CA ARG A 46 -16.22 0.18 26.98
C ARG A 46 -15.57 -0.62 25.85
N ILE A 47 -14.29 -0.92 25.97
CA ILE A 47 -13.61 -1.82 25.03
C ILE A 47 -14.06 -3.25 25.32
N ASP A 48 -14.88 -3.80 24.44
CA ASP A 48 -15.25 -5.21 24.44
C ASP A 48 -15.46 -5.73 23.01
N LYS A 49 -15.66 -7.05 22.89
CA LYS A 49 -15.80 -7.71 21.58
C LYS A 49 -17.06 -7.25 20.83
N ALA A 50 -18.11 -6.86 21.53
CA ALA A 50 -19.34 -6.38 20.90
C ALA A 50 -19.09 -5.06 20.17
N LEU A 51 -18.39 -4.12 20.82
CA LEU A 51 -17.96 -2.86 20.20
C LEU A 51 -17.21 -3.07 18.88
N VAL A 52 -16.25 -4.00 18.87
CA VAL A 52 -15.41 -4.26 17.68
C VAL A 52 -16.20 -4.98 16.58
N LEU A 53 -17.19 -5.81 16.94
CA LEU A 53 -18.11 -6.42 15.97
C LEU A 53 -19.07 -5.41 15.34
N GLU A 54 -19.56 -4.44 16.11
CA GLU A 54 -20.34 -3.31 15.59
C GLU A 54 -19.50 -2.50 14.58
N TYR A 55 -18.26 -2.16 14.96
CA TYR A 55 -17.32 -1.48 14.07
C TYR A 55 -17.08 -2.28 12.77
N LYS A 56 -16.83 -3.59 12.89
CA LYS A 56 -16.67 -4.47 11.72
C LYS A 56 -17.90 -4.44 10.83
N THR A 57 -19.10 -4.54 11.39
CA THR A 57 -20.36 -4.52 10.64
C THR A 57 -20.53 -3.21 9.87
N ARG A 58 -20.20 -2.08 10.50
CA ARG A 58 -20.20 -0.75 9.86
C ARG A 58 -19.20 -0.68 8.71
N LEU A 59 -17.97 -1.16 8.90
CA LEU A 59 -16.96 -1.20 7.84
C LEU A 59 -17.42 -2.02 6.63
N GLY A 60 -18.09 -3.16 6.85
CA GLY A 60 -18.60 -4.01 5.78
C GLY A 60 -19.69 -3.37 4.92
N LYS A 61 -20.40 -2.35 5.44
CA LYS A 61 -21.41 -1.59 4.69
C LYS A 61 -20.82 -0.44 3.89
N LEU A 62 -19.69 0.12 4.33
CA LEU A 62 -19.10 1.35 3.76
C LEU A 62 -17.94 1.08 2.81
N TYR A 63 -17.26 -0.05 2.95
CA TYR A 63 -16.00 -0.31 2.25
C TYR A 63 -15.97 -1.68 1.59
N ALA A 64 -15.20 -1.77 0.51
CA ALA A 64 -14.80 -3.04 -0.06
C ALA A 64 -14.06 -3.91 1.00
N PRO A 65 -14.19 -5.25 0.96
CA PRO A 65 -13.60 -6.13 1.96
C PRO A 65 -12.09 -5.95 2.20
N SER A 66 -11.32 -5.62 1.16
CA SER A 66 -9.88 -5.35 1.26
C SER A 66 -9.58 -4.08 2.08
N SER A 67 -10.33 -3.01 1.84
CA SER A 67 -10.24 -1.75 2.58
C SER A 67 -10.72 -1.91 4.03
N ALA A 68 -11.85 -2.59 4.23
CA ALA A 68 -12.35 -2.92 5.56
C ALA A 68 -11.33 -3.76 6.36
N ASN A 69 -10.67 -4.73 5.72
CA ASN A 69 -9.63 -5.54 6.35
C ASN A 69 -8.38 -4.72 6.74
N ALA A 70 -8.03 -3.70 5.98
CA ALA A 70 -6.93 -2.81 6.35
C ALA A 70 -7.25 -2.00 7.62
N ALA A 71 -8.48 -1.49 7.72
CA ALA A 71 -8.98 -0.82 8.93
C ALA A 71 -9.03 -1.78 10.13
N LEU A 72 -9.55 -3.00 9.95
CA LEU A 72 -9.57 -4.02 10.99
C LEU A 72 -8.16 -4.43 11.44
N ALA A 73 -7.20 -4.51 10.53
CA ALA A 73 -5.81 -4.81 10.88
C ALA A 73 -5.21 -3.72 11.78
N ALA A 74 -5.48 -2.44 11.46
CA ALA A 74 -5.04 -1.31 12.26
C ALA A 74 -5.67 -1.33 13.67
N VAL A 75 -6.99 -1.52 13.76
CA VAL A 75 -7.71 -1.58 15.04
C VAL A 75 -7.33 -2.80 15.87
N ASN A 76 -7.22 -3.99 15.28
CA ASN A 76 -6.74 -5.19 16.00
C ASN A 76 -5.29 -5.01 16.49
N GLY A 77 -4.44 -4.32 15.72
CA GLY A 77 -3.08 -3.96 16.16
C GLY A 77 -3.10 -3.07 17.39
N PHE A 78 -3.93 -2.02 17.37
CA PHE A 78 -4.13 -1.11 18.49
C PHE A 78 -4.68 -1.82 19.73
N LEU A 79 -5.68 -2.68 19.58
CA LEU A 79 -6.26 -3.45 20.68
C LEU A 79 -5.24 -4.41 21.31
N ARG A 80 -4.44 -5.11 20.49
CA ARG A 80 -3.37 -5.98 21.00
C ARG A 80 -2.32 -5.21 21.78
N PHE A 81 -1.91 -4.04 21.30
CA PHE A 81 -0.95 -3.19 22.01
C PHE A 81 -1.43 -2.84 23.42
N TRP A 82 -2.74 -2.57 23.58
CA TRP A 82 -3.35 -2.29 24.89
C TRP A 82 -3.79 -3.56 25.67
N GLY A 83 -3.46 -4.76 25.21
CA GLY A 83 -3.79 -6.02 25.90
C GLY A 83 -5.23 -6.52 25.71
N PHE A 84 -5.99 -5.96 24.77
CA PHE A 84 -7.37 -6.35 24.46
C PHE A 84 -7.47 -7.40 23.34
N GLU A 85 -6.55 -8.37 23.31
CA GLU A 85 -6.50 -9.38 22.25
C GLU A 85 -7.81 -10.19 22.12
N SER A 86 -8.48 -10.47 23.24
CA SER A 86 -9.78 -11.16 23.26
C SER A 86 -10.92 -10.40 22.55
N CYS A 87 -10.77 -9.08 22.38
CA CYS A 87 -11.74 -8.22 21.68
C CYS A 87 -11.48 -8.17 20.17
N CYS A 88 -10.33 -8.64 19.70
CA CYS A 88 -9.98 -8.63 18.28
C CYS A 88 -10.96 -9.47 17.46
N VAL A 89 -11.27 -9.00 16.25
CA VAL A 89 -12.19 -9.68 15.34
C VAL A 89 -11.44 -10.23 14.13
N LYS A 90 -11.93 -11.35 13.60
CA LYS A 90 -11.38 -11.91 12.37
C LYS A 90 -11.64 -10.96 11.19
N PRO A 91 -10.72 -10.84 10.22
CA PRO A 91 -10.98 -10.10 9.00
C PRO A 91 -12.16 -10.70 8.22
N PHE A 92 -12.70 -9.94 7.28
CA PHE A 92 -13.57 -10.48 6.24
C PHE A 92 -12.80 -11.50 5.41
N LYS A 93 -13.40 -12.67 5.19
CA LYS A 93 -12.84 -13.68 4.29
C LYS A 93 -13.01 -13.17 2.87
N VAL A 94 -11.90 -13.02 2.16
CA VAL A 94 -11.88 -12.61 0.76
C VAL A 94 -11.15 -13.69 -0.01
N GLN A 95 -11.81 -14.26 -1.01
CA GLN A 95 -11.13 -15.14 -1.95
C GLN A 95 -10.23 -14.29 -2.82
N LYS A 96 -8.91 -14.52 -2.75
CA LYS A 96 -7.96 -13.81 -3.59
C LYS A 96 -8.16 -14.29 -5.02
N GLN A 97 -8.42 -13.37 -5.93
CA GLN A 97 -8.32 -13.65 -7.35
C GLN A 97 -6.83 -13.80 -7.67
N VAL A 98 -6.44 -15.01 -8.06
CA VAL A 98 -5.04 -15.36 -8.34
C VAL A 98 -4.63 -14.92 -9.76
N TYR A 99 -5.60 -14.58 -10.61
CA TYR A 99 -5.39 -14.18 -11.99
C TYR A 99 -5.85 -12.74 -12.22
N CYS A 100 -5.15 -12.06 -13.13
CA CYS A 100 -5.66 -10.87 -13.77
C CYS A 100 -6.52 -11.34 -14.95
N SER A 101 -7.73 -10.80 -15.13
CA SER A 101 -8.51 -11.11 -16.33
C SER A 101 -7.80 -10.56 -17.56
N GLU A 102 -7.83 -11.28 -18.68
CA GLU A 102 -7.21 -10.85 -19.95
C GLU A 102 -7.69 -9.45 -20.38
N GLU A 103 -8.95 -9.10 -20.11
CA GLU A 103 -9.53 -7.76 -20.36
C GLU A 103 -8.79 -6.61 -19.64
N LYS A 104 -7.99 -6.91 -18.61
CA LYS A 104 -7.18 -5.93 -17.87
C LYS A 104 -5.71 -5.94 -18.32
N GLU A 105 -5.32 -6.87 -19.17
CA GLU A 105 -3.98 -6.95 -19.73
C GLU A 105 -3.88 -6.04 -20.95
N LEU A 106 -2.80 -5.26 -21.01
CA LEU A 106 -2.56 -4.35 -22.11
C LEU A 106 -2.06 -5.15 -23.32
N THR A 107 -2.84 -5.18 -24.40
CA THR A 107 -2.40 -5.82 -25.66
C THR A 107 -1.23 -5.05 -26.27
N ARG A 108 -0.49 -5.69 -27.17
CA ARG A 108 0.63 -5.05 -27.88
C ARG A 108 0.15 -3.84 -28.68
N GLU A 109 -1.01 -3.96 -29.32
CA GLU A 109 -1.62 -2.91 -30.13
C GLU A 109 -2.04 -1.72 -29.26
N GLU A 110 -2.64 -1.98 -28.09
CA GLU A 110 -2.99 -0.93 -27.12
C GLU A 110 -1.75 -0.24 -26.56
N TYR A 111 -0.70 -1.00 -26.24
CA TYR A 111 0.57 -0.44 -25.79
C TYR A 111 1.18 0.50 -26.84
N VAL A 112 1.24 0.08 -28.10
CA VAL A 112 1.76 0.93 -29.19
C VAL A 112 0.93 2.21 -29.34
N ARG A 113 -0.40 2.11 -29.27
CA ARG A 113 -1.28 3.29 -29.30
C ARG A 113 -1.04 4.21 -28.10
N LEU A 114 -0.84 3.65 -26.91
CA LEU A 114 -0.56 4.42 -25.68
C LEU A 114 0.75 5.20 -25.80
N ILE A 115 1.83 4.57 -26.28
CA ILE A 115 3.12 5.24 -26.50
C ILE A 115 3.00 6.33 -27.56
N LYS A 116 2.27 6.08 -28.66
CA LYS A 116 2.05 7.07 -29.72
C LYS A 116 1.31 8.30 -29.17
N ALA A 117 0.23 8.09 -28.43
CA ALA A 117 -0.53 9.17 -27.80
C ALA A 117 0.32 9.99 -26.80
N ALA A 118 1.21 9.33 -26.04
CA ALA A 118 2.13 10.02 -25.13
C ALA A 118 3.12 10.93 -25.89
N LYS A 119 3.63 10.48 -27.03
CA LYS A 119 4.53 11.27 -27.90
C LYS A 119 3.81 12.44 -28.56
N GLU A 120 2.58 12.23 -29.05
CA GLU A 120 1.77 13.28 -29.71
C GLU A 120 1.37 14.40 -28.75
N LYS A 121 1.19 14.10 -27.46
CA LYS A 121 0.97 15.11 -26.41
C LYS A 121 2.26 15.82 -25.97
N SER A 122 3.32 15.77 -26.77
CA SER A 122 4.64 16.37 -26.53
C SER A 122 5.29 15.98 -25.19
N SER A 123 4.94 14.80 -24.65
CA SER A 123 5.56 14.30 -23.43
C SER A 123 6.48 13.13 -23.75
N GLU A 124 7.63 13.44 -24.34
CA GLU A 124 8.70 12.45 -24.56
C GLU A 124 9.07 11.74 -23.26
N ARG A 125 9.12 12.50 -22.15
CA ARG A 125 9.30 11.95 -20.82
C ARG A 125 8.26 10.89 -20.46
N LEU A 126 6.97 11.14 -20.70
CA LEU A 126 5.91 10.16 -20.40
C LEU A 126 6.06 8.89 -21.25
N ALA A 127 6.40 9.03 -22.54
CA ALA A 127 6.66 7.90 -23.40
C ALA A 127 7.84 7.04 -22.88
N LEU A 128 8.95 7.69 -22.48
CA LEU A 128 10.12 7.00 -21.92
C LEU A 128 9.81 6.32 -20.58
N LEU A 129 8.99 6.94 -19.72
CA LEU A 129 8.53 6.32 -18.47
C LEU A 129 7.73 5.04 -18.72
N LEU A 130 6.78 5.08 -19.66
CA LEU A 130 5.97 3.93 -20.03
C LEU A 130 6.83 2.81 -20.65
N GLU A 131 7.72 3.16 -21.58
CA GLU A 131 8.65 2.21 -22.18
C GLU A 131 9.57 1.58 -21.12
N THR A 132 10.04 2.35 -20.13
CA THR A 132 10.87 1.85 -19.04
C THR A 132 10.11 0.84 -18.17
N ILE A 133 8.88 1.16 -17.75
CA ILE A 133 8.05 0.27 -16.93
C ILE A 133 7.79 -1.04 -17.68
N CYS A 134 7.35 -0.96 -18.94
CA CYS A 134 6.98 -2.13 -19.72
C CYS A 134 8.18 -2.99 -20.14
N ALA A 135 9.33 -2.38 -20.44
CA ALA A 135 10.52 -3.13 -20.85
C ALA A 135 11.25 -3.81 -19.68
N THR A 136 11.10 -3.31 -18.45
CA THR A 136 11.83 -3.82 -17.27
C THR A 136 10.94 -4.54 -16.25
N GLY A 137 9.61 -4.39 -16.36
CA GLY A 137 8.66 -4.97 -15.41
C GLY A 137 8.76 -4.38 -14.00
N ILE A 138 9.24 -3.15 -13.87
CA ILE A 138 9.34 -2.46 -12.58
C ILE A 138 8.00 -1.86 -12.14
N ARG A 139 7.86 -1.67 -10.83
CA ARG A 139 6.76 -0.90 -10.24
C ARG A 139 7.04 0.58 -10.42
N VAL A 140 5.97 1.38 -10.39
CA VAL A 140 6.07 2.86 -10.44
C VAL A 140 6.98 3.40 -9.32
N SER A 141 6.94 2.83 -8.12
CA SER A 141 7.81 3.23 -7.00
C SER A 141 9.30 2.94 -7.21
N GLU A 142 9.64 2.10 -8.20
CA GLU A 142 11.01 1.71 -8.52
C GLU A 142 11.62 2.61 -9.62
N LEU A 143 10.83 3.46 -10.28
CA LEU A 143 11.31 4.42 -11.30
C LEU A 143 12.46 5.32 -10.82
N PRO A 144 12.47 5.85 -9.58
CA PRO A 144 13.57 6.72 -9.12
C PRO A 144 14.94 6.04 -9.11
N TYR A 145 15.01 4.70 -9.16
CA TYR A 145 16.26 3.94 -9.22
C TYR A 145 16.84 3.84 -10.64
N ILE A 146 16.09 4.28 -11.67
CA ILE A 146 16.55 4.31 -13.06
C ILE A 146 17.32 5.62 -13.27
N THR A 147 18.56 5.66 -12.75
CA THR A 147 19.46 6.82 -12.87
C THR A 147 20.29 6.75 -14.15
N VAL A 148 20.96 7.85 -14.51
CA VAL A 148 21.87 7.90 -15.67
C VAL A 148 23.01 6.88 -15.50
N GLU A 149 23.52 6.69 -14.29
CA GLU A 149 24.56 5.70 -13.97
C GLU A 149 24.03 4.27 -14.10
N ALA A 150 22.79 4.02 -13.67
CA ALA A 150 22.14 2.72 -13.85
C ALA A 150 21.94 2.40 -15.35
N VAL A 151 21.53 3.40 -16.13
CA VAL A 151 21.41 3.31 -17.59
C VAL A 151 22.78 3.11 -18.26
N ALA A 152 23.84 3.73 -17.74
CA ALA A 152 25.20 3.55 -18.22
C ALA A 152 25.71 2.12 -18.01
N ARG A 153 25.45 1.56 -16.82
CA ARG A 153 25.81 0.18 -16.44
C ARG A 153 24.92 -0.88 -17.07
N GLY A 154 23.69 -0.52 -17.44
CA GLY A 154 22.68 -1.46 -17.95
C GLY A 154 21.94 -2.22 -16.86
N GLU A 155 22.09 -1.83 -15.60
CA GLU A 155 21.37 -2.41 -14.46
C GLU A 155 21.12 -1.37 -13.35
N ALA A 156 19.97 -1.50 -12.69
CA ALA A 156 19.57 -0.69 -11.55
C ALA A 156 19.44 -1.58 -10.31
N VAL A 157 20.11 -1.19 -9.22
CA VAL A 157 19.93 -1.81 -7.91
C VAL A 157 18.80 -1.09 -7.19
N VAL A 158 17.68 -1.79 -7.02
CA VAL A 158 16.44 -1.25 -6.47
C VAL A 158 16.27 -1.69 -5.03
N HIS A 159 16.03 -0.73 -4.14
CA HIS A 159 15.72 -0.98 -2.74
C HIS A 159 14.27 -0.60 -2.43
N CYS A 160 13.41 -1.57 -2.14
CA CYS A 160 12.00 -1.31 -1.88
C CYS A 160 11.48 -2.19 -0.74
N LYS A 161 10.89 -1.57 0.29
CA LYS A 161 10.29 -2.26 1.45
C LYS A 161 11.24 -3.27 2.10
N GLY A 162 12.49 -2.86 2.35
CA GLY A 162 13.51 -3.71 2.97
C GLY A 162 14.06 -4.84 2.08
N LYS A 163 13.73 -4.85 0.78
CA LYS A 163 14.23 -5.82 -0.18
C LYS A 163 15.08 -5.14 -1.24
N THR A 164 16.21 -5.74 -1.56
CA THR A 164 17.10 -5.32 -2.64
C THR A 164 16.95 -6.27 -3.82
N ARG A 165 16.79 -5.75 -5.04
CA ARG A 165 16.82 -6.53 -6.28
C ARG A 165 17.55 -5.78 -7.36
N THR A 166 18.19 -6.51 -8.28
CA THR A 166 18.76 -5.94 -9.49
C THR A 166 17.73 -6.02 -10.63
N VAL A 167 17.60 -4.93 -11.38
CA VAL A 167 16.75 -4.83 -12.58
C VAL A 167 17.67 -4.60 -13.77
N PHE A 168 17.61 -5.46 -14.77
CA PHE A 168 18.37 -5.29 -16.01
C PHE A 168 17.66 -4.33 -16.97
N LEU A 169 18.42 -3.45 -17.61
CA LEU A 169 17.93 -2.49 -18.58
C LEU A 169 18.34 -2.95 -19.99
N PRO A 170 17.38 -3.31 -20.87
CA PRO A 170 17.70 -3.73 -22.24
C PRO A 170 18.49 -2.66 -23.01
N ALA A 171 19.45 -3.07 -23.84
CA ALA A 171 20.30 -2.14 -24.60
C ALA A 171 19.51 -1.14 -25.46
N ALA A 172 18.36 -1.57 -26.02
CA ALA A 172 17.48 -0.69 -26.78
C ALA A 172 16.85 0.41 -25.92
N LEU A 173 16.49 0.10 -24.66
CA LEU A 173 15.99 1.08 -23.70
C LEU A 173 17.11 2.03 -23.27
N GLN A 174 18.32 1.51 -22.99
CA GLN A 174 19.47 2.34 -22.63
C GLN A 174 19.77 3.40 -23.69
N LYS A 175 19.75 3.03 -24.98
CA LYS A 175 19.96 3.97 -26.08
C LYS A 175 18.92 5.10 -26.14
N LYS A 176 17.69 4.84 -25.72
CA LYS A 176 16.62 5.85 -25.67
C LYS A 176 16.75 6.76 -24.45
N LEU A 177 17.12 6.21 -23.30
CA LEU A 177 17.25 6.96 -22.03
C LEU A 177 18.52 7.82 -21.94
N ARG A 178 19.51 7.61 -22.81
CA ARG A 178 20.74 8.43 -22.90
C ARG A 178 20.64 9.61 -23.86
N ARG A 179 19.52 9.75 -24.58
CA ARG A 179 19.25 10.87 -25.47
C ARG A 179 18.65 12.02 -24.67
#